data_AF-A0A822FLD9-F1
#
_entry.id   AF-A0A822FLD9-F1
#
_cell.length_a   1.000
_cell.length_b   1.000
_cell.length_c   1.000
_cell.angle_alpha   90.00
_cell.angle_beta   90.00
_cell.angle_gamma   90.00
#
_symmetry.space_group_name_H-M   'P 1'
#
loop_
_entity.id
_entity.type
_entity.pdbx_description
1 polymer ?
#
loop_
_entity_poly.entity_id
_entity_poly.type
_entity_poly.pdbx_seq_one_letter_code
_entity_poly.pdbx_strand_id
1 'polypeptide(L)'
;MCHVEKNVSLRKLNTYGINAVARYLIRVNNEEDLIKIFNDPYLTNIDQKLILGGGSNLLFVDEYFNGLIIYMCIKGITNLMNNEENKKVILRVGAGEKWMDLITYTIQHKYNGLEYLVGIPGTVGGAPIQNISAYGVELSNVFLECQVFDIQNKRFVIFDKHACDFAYRTSIFKRKNNNNDRMRYIITYVTFELSKSLSESVDLQSKNIIKDIIQRRSFKLPDPWLHVGNAGSFFVNPIITNDQYQKIKQQEQNDIPHYLLSNNKIKLIAGWLIEQCNWKGKSLRTAGTWPSHANILINNGSNHGYDLWALAKEIRTSVEKRFDIRLEPEVNIIRIFRPNITSSKLIIRKTHLWQNENKTKTIHIPSDKNVCVHLLFAAISLKQKVSFKDGFFDNICHDVTRILQWIDEYNIADLYFHNHQLLKIIPNDHKLTDLTSASFSRASIDIAGHTLLKYGIVSCVKLGGCQFTDRPIDLHLNLLVALGSAQQLSKACIVKPTLDIPFLVRQSNSNSSLQLFQ
;
A
#
# COMPACT_ATOMS: atom_id res chain seq x y z
N MET A 1 14.04 27.05 -7.69
CA MET A 1 13.99 25.61 -7.37
C MET A 1 12.81 25.37 -6.44
N CYS A 2 12.02 24.32 -6.65
CA CYS A 2 11.04 23.88 -5.67
C CYS A 2 11.75 23.33 -4.43
N HIS A 3 11.23 23.59 -3.25
CA HIS A 3 11.74 22.99 -2.02
C HIS A 3 11.35 21.52 -1.97
N VAL A 4 12.35 20.61 -1.98
CA VAL A 4 12.17 19.16 -1.94
C VAL A 4 12.51 18.64 -0.54
N GLU A 5 11.51 18.19 0.20
CA GLU A 5 11.69 17.50 1.47
C GLU A 5 12.08 16.03 1.22
N LYS A 6 13.02 15.48 1.99
CA LYS A 6 13.50 14.10 1.85
C LYS A 6 13.12 13.26 3.07
N ASN A 7 12.84 11.97 2.86
CA ASN A 7 12.53 11.00 3.93
C ASN A 7 11.43 11.48 4.89
N VAL A 8 10.32 11.97 4.32
CA VAL A 8 9.25 12.61 5.08
C VAL A 8 8.30 11.57 5.65
N SER A 9 8.05 11.62 6.96
CA SER A 9 7.00 10.82 7.58
C SER A 9 5.63 11.23 7.07
N LEU A 10 4.87 10.25 6.57
CA LEU A 10 3.50 10.42 6.08
C LEU A 10 2.46 10.17 7.15
N ARG A 11 2.85 9.86 8.39
CA ARG A 11 1.94 9.49 9.48
C ARG A 11 0.86 10.53 9.75
N LYS A 12 1.20 11.82 9.68
CA LYS A 12 0.26 12.94 9.84
C LYS A 12 -0.42 13.35 8.53
N LEU A 13 -0.11 12.70 7.42
CA LEU A 13 -0.60 12.97 6.08
C LEU A 13 -1.46 11.83 5.52
N ASN A 14 -1.86 10.88 6.37
CA ASN A 14 -2.84 9.85 6.04
C ASN A 14 -3.76 9.57 7.24
N THR A 15 -5.07 9.46 7.01
CA THR A 15 -6.06 9.35 8.10
C THR A 15 -6.05 8.00 8.81
N TYR A 16 -5.41 6.99 8.24
CA TYR A 16 -5.13 5.75 8.97
C TYR A 16 -4.05 5.90 10.04
N GLY A 17 -3.23 6.95 9.97
CA GLY A 17 -2.11 7.14 10.88
C GLY A 17 -0.99 6.11 10.70
N ILE A 18 -0.87 5.50 9.51
CA ILE A 18 0.20 4.54 9.20
C ILE A 18 1.55 5.24 9.13
N ASN A 19 2.56 4.61 9.73
CA ASN A 19 3.92 5.13 9.75
C ASN A 19 4.65 4.79 8.44
N ALA A 20 4.23 5.42 7.35
CA ALA A 20 4.94 5.36 6.08
C ALA A 20 5.90 6.56 5.93
N VAL A 21 6.93 6.39 5.10
CA VAL A 21 7.94 7.41 4.78
C VAL A 21 7.99 7.58 3.26
N ALA A 22 7.96 8.82 2.78
CA ALA A 22 8.20 9.14 1.37
C ALA A 22 9.66 9.52 1.15
N ARG A 23 10.26 9.03 0.06
CA ARG A 23 11.59 9.45 -0.38
C ARG A 23 11.65 10.96 -0.63
N TYR A 24 10.69 11.49 -1.39
CA TYR A 24 10.57 12.91 -1.67
C TYR A 24 9.15 13.41 -1.42
N LEU A 25 9.02 14.63 -0.91
CA LEU A 25 7.78 15.38 -0.84
C LEU A 25 8.01 16.82 -1.32
N ILE A 26 7.11 17.30 -2.17
CA ILE A 26 7.06 18.70 -2.61
C ILE A 26 5.66 19.24 -2.30
N ARG A 27 5.60 20.45 -1.74
CA ARG A 27 4.36 21.17 -1.48
C ARG A 27 4.05 22.10 -2.64
N VAL A 28 2.83 22.03 -3.15
CA VAL A 28 2.32 22.85 -4.25
C VAL A 28 1.46 23.96 -3.65
N ASN A 29 2.01 25.15 -3.49
CA ASN A 29 1.31 26.29 -2.88
C ASN A 29 0.63 27.18 -3.93
N ASN A 30 1.10 27.12 -5.17
CA ASN A 30 0.54 27.83 -6.31
C ASN A 30 0.75 27.03 -7.61
N GLU A 31 0.20 27.53 -8.71
CA GLU A 31 0.26 26.88 -10.02
C GLU A 31 1.68 26.85 -10.63
N GLU A 32 2.52 27.83 -10.30
CA GLU A 32 3.90 27.90 -10.77
C GLU A 32 4.76 26.74 -10.23
N ASP A 33 4.45 26.25 -9.02
CA ASP A 33 5.11 25.08 -8.45
C ASP A 33 4.92 23.83 -9.32
N LEU A 34 3.74 23.63 -9.92
CA LEU A 34 3.52 22.51 -10.85
C LEU A 34 4.36 22.65 -12.11
N ILE A 35 4.42 23.86 -12.69
CA ILE A 35 5.27 24.13 -13.85
C ILE A 35 6.73 23.80 -13.52
N LYS A 36 7.22 24.26 -12.36
CA LYS A 36 8.59 23.99 -11.90
C LYS A 36 8.85 22.50 -11.70
N ILE A 37 7.94 21.76 -11.04
CA ILE A 37 8.07 20.31 -10.81
C ILE A 37 8.18 19.55 -12.13
N PHE A 38 7.30 19.84 -13.10
CA PHE A 38 7.23 19.09 -14.36
C PHE A 38 8.16 19.62 -15.46
N ASN A 39 8.88 20.71 -15.21
CA ASN A 39 10.01 21.16 -16.04
C ASN A 39 11.37 20.71 -15.50
N ASP A 40 11.44 20.22 -14.25
CA ASP A 40 12.64 19.64 -13.68
C ASP A 40 12.83 18.19 -14.19
N PRO A 41 13.91 17.89 -14.94
CA PRO A 41 14.16 16.56 -15.47
C PRO A 41 14.36 15.50 -14.38
N TYR A 42 15.00 15.86 -13.26
CA TYR A 42 15.23 14.94 -12.17
C TYR A 42 13.92 14.50 -11.53
N LEU A 43 13.02 15.45 -11.24
CA LEU A 43 11.71 15.16 -10.66
C LEU A 43 10.80 14.44 -11.66
N THR A 44 10.88 14.81 -12.93
CA THR A 44 10.09 14.19 -14.01
C THR A 44 10.47 12.71 -14.20
N ASN A 45 11.76 12.37 -14.05
CA ASN A 45 12.26 11.00 -14.19
C ASN A 45 11.97 10.07 -13.00
N ILE A 46 11.32 10.55 -11.93
CA ILE A 46 10.88 9.68 -10.82
C ILE A 46 9.64 8.90 -11.25
N ASP A 47 9.74 7.59 -11.44
CA ASP A 47 8.63 6.75 -11.93
C ASP A 47 7.37 6.82 -11.05
N GLN A 48 7.55 6.72 -9.74
CA GLN A 48 6.45 6.72 -8.78
C GLN A 48 6.14 8.13 -8.31
N LYS A 49 5.01 8.68 -8.75
CA LYS A 49 4.47 9.95 -8.27
C LYS A 49 3.08 9.73 -7.66
N LEU A 50 2.77 10.43 -6.58
CA LEU A 50 1.46 10.41 -5.94
C LEU A 50 1.02 11.83 -5.58
N ILE A 51 -0.14 12.26 -6.09
CA ILE A 51 -0.79 13.49 -5.61
C ILE A 51 -1.45 13.20 -4.28
N LEU A 52 -1.18 14.04 -3.28
CA LEU A 52 -1.72 13.90 -1.94
C LEU A 52 -2.51 15.16 -1.56
N GLY A 53 -3.80 15.00 -1.34
CA GLY A 53 -4.65 15.96 -0.63
C GLY A 53 -4.64 15.70 0.87
N GLY A 54 -5.81 15.57 1.49
CA GLY A 54 -5.91 15.31 2.94
C GLY A 54 -5.58 13.89 3.42
N GLY A 55 -5.17 12.99 2.52
CA GLY A 55 -4.81 11.61 2.87
C GLY A 55 -5.95 10.75 3.43
N SER A 56 -7.20 11.12 3.14
CA SER A 56 -8.41 10.50 3.71
C SER A 56 -8.98 9.32 2.93
N ASN A 57 -8.42 9.01 1.76
CA ASN A 57 -8.88 7.95 0.87
C ASN A 57 -7.71 7.14 0.28
N LEU A 58 -6.72 6.83 1.12
CA LEU A 58 -5.59 5.99 0.73
C LEU A 58 -5.13 5.11 1.88
N LEU A 59 -4.41 4.04 1.53
CA LEU A 59 -3.71 3.17 2.46
C LEU A 59 -2.28 2.94 1.93
N PHE A 60 -1.28 3.43 2.64
CA PHE A 60 0.11 3.03 2.42
C PHE A 60 0.32 1.64 3.00
N VAL A 61 0.47 0.63 2.13
CA VAL A 61 0.69 -0.75 2.58
C VAL A 61 2.16 -0.98 2.93
N ASP A 62 3.05 -0.41 2.13
CA ASP A 62 4.49 -0.46 2.34
C ASP A 62 4.94 0.73 3.21
N GLU A 63 5.94 0.49 4.06
CA GLU A 63 6.49 1.51 4.98
C GLU A 63 7.30 2.59 4.24
N TYR A 64 7.82 2.28 3.06
CA TYR A 64 8.64 3.21 2.29
C TYR A 64 8.08 3.42 0.89
N PHE A 65 7.64 4.63 0.60
CA PHE A 65 7.25 5.08 -0.72
C PHE A 65 8.49 5.66 -1.43
N ASN A 66 9.13 4.84 -2.26
CA ASN A 66 10.31 5.22 -3.05
C ASN A 66 9.93 6.06 -4.28
N GLY A 67 9.26 7.18 -4.04
CA GLY A 67 8.75 8.06 -5.09
C GLY A 67 8.62 9.51 -4.61
N LEU A 68 7.93 10.31 -5.43
CA LEU A 68 7.65 11.71 -5.16
C LEU A 68 6.19 11.89 -4.74
N ILE A 69 5.98 12.40 -3.52
CA ILE A 69 4.70 12.93 -3.08
C ILE A 69 4.57 14.38 -3.54
N ILE A 70 3.51 14.69 -4.26
CA ILE A 70 3.13 16.06 -4.63
C ILE A 70 1.95 16.44 -3.73
N TYR A 71 2.24 17.18 -2.67
CA TYR A 71 1.27 17.55 -1.64
C TYR A 71 0.56 18.86 -2.02
N MET A 72 -0.76 18.79 -2.22
CA MET A 72 -1.55 19.92 -2.71
C MET A 72 -1.88 20.91 -1.60
N CYS A 73 -1.34 22.13 -1.71
CA CYS A 73 -1.48 23.21 -0.74
C CYS A 73 -2.08 24.50 -1.35
N ILE A 74 -2.60 24.48 -2.57
CA ILE A 74 -3.26 25.66 -3.18
C ILE A 74 -4.53 25.98 -2.40
N LYS A 75 -4.56 27.13 -1.72
CA LYS A 75 -5.66 27.63 -0.89
C LYS A 75 -6.40 28.79 -1.56
N GLY A 76 -7.49 29.23 -0.92
CA GLY A 76 -8.27 30.40 -1.30
C GLY A 76 -9.69 30.04 -1.73
N ILE A 77 -10.64 30.88 -1.33
CA ILE A 77 -12.03 30.87 -1.78
C ILE A 77 -12.30 32.22 -2.44
N THR A 78 -12.64 32.20 -3.73
CA THR A 78 -12.96 33.40 -4.51
C THR A 78 -14.41 33.33 -4.96
N ASN A 79 -15.19 34.35 -4.60
CA ASN A 79 -16.52 34.53 -5.16
C ASN A 79 -16.40 35.16 -6.56
N LEU A 80 -16.69 34.38 -7.61
CA LEU A 80 -16.62 34.83 -9.00
C LEU A 80 -17.88 35.56 -9.44
N MET A 81 -19.02 35.22 -8.83
CA MET A 81 -20.30 35.83 -9.13
C MET A 81 -21.25 35.68 -7.94
N ASN A 82 -21.88 36.78 -7.55
CA ASN A 82 -22.99 36.80 -6.62
C ASN A 82 -24.15 37.54 -7.27
N ASN A 83 -25.07 36.81 -7.89
CA ASN A 83 -26.24 37.40 -8.54
C ASN A 83 -27.40 37.43 -7.54
N GLU A 84 -27.78 38.62 -7.09
CA GLU A 84 -28.87 38.79 -6.13
C GLU A 84 -30.27 38.55 -6.74
N GLU A 85 -30.44 38.67 -8.06
CA GLU A 85 -31.72 38.44 -8.74
C GLU A 85 -32.02 36.94 -8.86
N ASN A 86 -31.06 36.18 -9.37
CA ASN A 86 -31.21 34.74 -9.58
C ASN A 86 -30.72 33.89 -8.40
N LYS A 87 -30.22 34.54 -7.34
CA LYS A 87 -29.75 33.91 -6.09
C LYS A 87 -28.67 32.86 -6.32
N LYS A 88 -27.91 33.01 -7.40
CA LYS A 88 -26.81 32.12 -7.78
C LYS A 88 -25.49 32.67 -7.26
N VAL A 89 -24.67 31.77 -6.73
CA VAL A 89 -23.33 32.07 -6.23
C VAL A 89 -22.34 31.13 -6.89
N ILE A 90 -21.29 31.68 -7.50
CA ILE A 90 -20.22 30.89 -8.12
C ILE A 90 -18.96 31.05 -7.27
N LEU A 91 -18.49 29.97 -6.67
CA LEU A 91 -17.28 29.94 -5.84
C LEU A 91 -16.18 29.15 -6.52
N ARG A 92 -15.02 29.77 -6.75
CA ARG A 92 -13.79 29.08 -7.14
C ARG A 92 -12.94 28.84 -5.89
N VAL A 93 -12.54 27.60 -5.67
CA VAL A 93 -11.91 27.15 -4.43
C VAL A 93 -10.63 26.39 -4.72
N GLY A 94 -9.54 26.73 -4.02
CA GLY A 94 -8.25 26.07 -4.14
C GLY A 94 -8.31 24.59 -3.76
N ALA A 95 -7.65 23.73 -4.55
CA ALA A 95 -7.68 22.28 -4.39
C ALA A 95 -7.13 21.76 -3.05
N GLY A 96 -6.28 22.54 -2.40
CA GLY A 96 -5.74 22.28 -1.06
C GLY A 96 -6.67 22.67 0.08
N GLU A 97 -7.82 23.34 -0.19
CA GLU A 97 -8.76 23.68 0.87
C GLU A 97 -9.33 22.45 1.56
N LYS A 98 -9.47 22.48 2.89
CA LYS A 98 -10.11 21.36 3.60
C LYS A 98 -11.59 21.40 3.28
N TRP A 99 -12.17 20.24 3.01
CA TRP A 99 -13.58 20.15 2.64
C TRP A 99 -14.51 20.71 3.72
N MET A 100 -14.23 20.42 4.99
CA MET A 100 -15.02 20.93 6.12
C MET A 100 -14.89 22.44 6.33
N ASP A 101 -13.75 23.03 5.99
CA ASP A 101 -13.54 24.48 6.08
C ASP A 101 -14.40 25.19 5.00
N LEU A 102 -14.48 24.62 3.79
CA LEU A 102 -15.40 25.11 2.74
C LEU A 102 -16.86 25.02 3.19
N ILE A 103 -17.31 23.91 3.79
CA ILE A 103 -18.68 23.80 4.29
C ILE A 103 -18.96 24.84 5.38
N THR A 104 -18.00 25.06 6.28
CA THR A 104 -18.12 26.08 7.33
C THR A 104 -18.28 27.47 6.70
N TYR A 105 -17.48 27.77 5.67
CA TYR A 105 -17.59 29.00 4.90
C TYR A 105 -18.97 29.17 4.26
N THR A 106 -19.51 28.13 3.60
CA THR A 106 -20.82 28.24 2.97
C THR A 106 -21.95 28.48 3.97
N ILE A 107 -21.89 27.86 5.17
CA ILE A 107 -22.86 28.11 6.24
C ILE A 107 -22.79 29.56 6.72
N GLN A 108 -21.57 30.08 6.96
CA GLN A 108 -21.38 31.47 7.43
C GLN A 108 -21.92 32.49 6.42
N HIS A 109 -21.77 32.20 5.13
CA HIS A 109 -22.23 33.06 4.04
C HIS A 109 -23.67 32.77 3.57
N LYS A 110 -24.38 31.84 4.21
CA LYS A 110 -25.75 31.41 3.85
C LYS A 110 -25.86 30.92 2.40
N TYR A 111 -24.89 30.13 1.97
CA TYR A 111 -24.87 29.45 0.68
C TYR A 111 -25.26 27.98 0.85
N ASN A 112 -26.20 27.51 0.04
CA ASN A 112 -26.76 26.15 0.05
C ASN A 112 -26.31 25.36 -1.18
N GLY A 113 -26.31 24.03 -1.04
CA GLY A 113 -25.92 23.04 -2.04
C GLY A 113 -24.88 22.02 -1.54
N LEU A 114 -24.19 22.31 -0.42
CA LEU A 114 -23.13 21.45 0.14
C LEU A 114 -23.50 20.78 1.47
N GLU A 115 -24.64 21.12 2.06
CA GLU A 115 -25.09 20.67 3.38
C GLU A 115 -25.11 19.14 3.53
N TYR A 116 -25.51 18.40 2.48
CA TYR A 116 -25.56 16.94 2.50
C TYR A 116 -24.19 16.26 2.40
N LEU A 117 -23.14 17.00 2.02
CA LEU A 117 -21.78 16.50 1.89
C LEU A 117 -20.92 16.80 3.14
N VAL A 118 -21.56 17.22 4.25
CA VAL A 118 -20.88 17.50 5.51
C VAL A 118 -20.33 16.25 6.19
N GLY A 119 -19.21 16.42 6.88
CA GLY A 119 -18.47 15.36 7.57
C GLY A 119 -17.65 14.45 6.66
N ILE A 120 -17.47 14.80 5.38
CA ILE A 120 -16.54 14.11 4.49
C ILE A 120 -15.12 14.66 4.73
N PRO A 121 -14.14 13.82 5.08
CA PRO A 121 -12.75 14.26 5.26
C PRO A 121 -12.03 14.43 3.93
N GLY A 122 -11.02 15.28 3.90
CA GLY A 122 -10.15 15.47 2.74
C GLY A 122 -10.10 16.92 2.27
N THR A 123 -9.70 17.10 1.01
CA THR A 123 -9.56 18.42 0.40
C THR A 123 -10.50 18.60 -0.78
N VAL A 124 -10.76 19.85 -1.15
CA VAL A 124 -11.60 20.25 -2.28
C VAL A 124 -11.12 19.61 -3.58
N GLY A 125 -9.81 19.55 -3.84
CA GLY A 125 -9.26 18.90 -5.03
C GLY A 125 -9.43 17.38 -5.04
N GLY A 126 -9.58 16.75 -3.88
CA GLY A 126 -9.88 15.31 -3.79
C GLY A 126 -11.34 14.97 -4.08
N ALA A 127 -12.25 15.95 -3.96
CA ALA A 127 -13.69 15.72 -4.09
C ALA A 127 -14.10 15.25 -5.50
N PRO A 128 -13.64 15.89 -6.61
CA PRO A 128 -14.00 15.45 -7.97
C PRO A 128 -13.39 14.09 -8.37
N ILE A 129 -12.28 13.67 -7.75
CA ILE A 129 -11.58 12.43 -8.14
C ILE A 129 -12.50 11.21 -8.03
N GLN A 130 -13.39 11.18 -7.05
CA GLN A 130 -14.32 10.08 -6.85
C GLN A 130 -15.79 10.52 -6.83
N ASN A 131 -16.10 11.73 -7.32
CA ASN A 131 -17.44 12.30 -7.26
C ASN A 131 -18.07 12.06 -5.87
N ILE A 132 -17.47 12.67 -4.83
CA ILE A 132 -17.88 12.40 -3.45
C ILE A 132 -19.40 12.52 -3.30
N SER A 133 -19.98 11.61 -2.53
CA SER A 133 -21.43 11.60 -2.33
C SER A 133 -21.80 11.08 -0.96
N ALA A 134 -22.86 11.66 -0.41
CA ALA A 134 -23.45 11.27 0.86
C ALA A 134 -24.93 11.68 0.86
N TYR A 135 -25.75 10.92 1.57
CA TYR A 135 -27.19 11.21 1.76
C TYR A 135 -27.97 11.48 0.46
N GLY A 136 -27.62 10.78 -0.63
CA GLY A 136 -28.29 10.91 -1.93
C GLY A 136 -27.84 12.08 -2.79
N VAL A 137 -26.91 12.91 -2.31
CA VAL A 137 -26.34 14.03 -3.06
C VAL A 137 -24.91 13.70 -3.49
N GLU A 138 -24.58 14.02 -4.74
CA GLU A 138 -23.23 13.89 -5.29
C GLU A 138 -22.64 15.27 -5.56
N LEU A 139 -21.30 15.38 -5.52
CA LEU A 139 -20.57 16.61 -5.85
C LEU A 139 -21.00 17.19 -7.21
N SER A 140 -21.23 16.31 -8.17
CA SER A 140 -21.60 16.67 -9.54
C SER A 140 -22.90 17.50 -9.62
N ASN A 141 -23.73 17.53 -8.58
CA ASN A 141 -24.96 18.34 -8.53
C ASN A 141 -24.69 19.84 -8.40
N VAL A 142 -23.56 20.22 -7.82
CA VAL A 142 -23.15 21.63 -7.59
C VAL A 142 -21.83 21.97 -8.25
N PHE A 143 -21.18 21.00 -8.90
CA PHE A 143 -19.96 21.19 -9.65
C PHE A 143 -20.25 21.94 -10.96
N LEU A 144 -19.52 23.04 -11.18
CA LEU A 144 -19.54 23.76 -12.45
C LEU A 144 -18.38 23.31 -13.34
N GLU A 145 -17.15 23.46 -12.84
CA GLU A 145 -15.91 23.15 -13.55
C GLU A 145 -14.74 22.96 -12.58
N CYS A 146 -13.60 22.47 -13.08
CA CYS A 146 -12.34 22.50 -12.35
C CYS A 146 -11.18 22.87 -13.27
N GLN A 147 -10.20 23.57 -12.70
CA GLN A 147 -8.93 23.80 -13.35
C GLN A 147 -7.98 22.67 -13.03
N VAL A 148 -7.35 22.11 -14.06
CA VAL A 148 -6.43 21.00 -13.95
C VAL A 148 -5.13 21.27 -14.69
N PHE A 149 -4.02 20.83 -14.14
CA PHE A 149 -2.75 20.76 -14.85
C PHE A 149 -2.65 19.42 -15.57
N ASP A 150 -2.56 19.45 -16.91
CA ASP A 150 -2.30 18.28 -17.73
C ASP A 150 -0.79 18.04 -17.79
N ILE A 151 -0.31 17.02 -17.07
CA ILE A 151 1.12 16.69 -16.96
C ILE A 151 1.72 16.40 -18.33
N GLN A 152 0.98 15.71 -19.20
CA GLN A 152 1.47 15.28 -20.51
C GLN A 152 1.73 16.49 -21.41
N ASN A 153 0.84 17.48 -21.38
CA ASN A 153 0.92 18.68 -22.22
C ASN A 153 1.55 19.87 -21.48
N LYS A 154 1.90 19.71 -20.21
CA LYS A 154 2.46 20.74 -19.31
C LYS A 154 1.71 22.06 -19.32
N ARG A 155 0.37 22.00 -19.34
CA ARG A 155 -0.50 23.19 -19.42
C ARG A 155 -1.73 23.05 -18.53
N PHE A 156 -2.28 24.20 -18.12
CA PHE A 156 -3.56 24.25 -17.45
C PHE A 156 -4.71 24.17 -18.45
N VAL A 157 -5.75 23.41 -18.09
CA VAL A 157 -6.99 23.26 -18.84
C VAL A 157 -8.17 23.30 -17.88
N ILE A 158 -9.34 23.73 -18.38
CA ILE A 158 -10.59 23.72 -17.63
C ILE A 158 -11.41 22.52 -18.05
N PHE A 159 -11.88 21.75 -17.07
CA PHE A 159 -12.78 20.61 -17.26
C PHE A 159 -14.14 20.97 -16.69
N ASP A 160 -15.14 21.05 -17.56
CA ASP A 160 -16.53 21.12 -17.16
C ASP A 160 -17.04 19.77 -16.64
N LYS A 161 -18.32 19.72 -16.24
CA LYS A 161 -18.98 18.50 -15.76
C LYS A 161 -18.94 17.34 -16.77
N HIS A 162 -19.05 17.63 -18.06
CA HIS A 162 -19.04 16.62 -19.12
C HIS A 162 -17.63 16.04 -19.29
N ALA A 163 -16.60 16.89 -19.35
CA ALA A 163 -15.20 16.48 -19.45
C ALA A 163 -14.72 15.68 -18.23
N CYS A 164 -15.26 15.97 -17.04
CA CYS A 164 -14.96 15.18 -15.84
C CYS A 164 -15.55 13.76 -15.89
N ASP A 165 -16.62 13.55 -16.69
CA ASP A 165 -17.30 12.27 -16.91
C ASP A 165 -17.53 11.53 -15.57
N PHE A 166 -18.30 12.19 -14.70
CA PHE A 166 -18.61 11.71 -13.36
C PHE A 166 -19.56 10.50 -13.40
N ALA A 167 -19.30 9.53 -12.52
CA ALA A 167 -20.21 8.44 -12.22
C ALA A 167 -20.10 8.03 -10.74
N TYR A 168 -20.82 6.98 -10.33
CA TYR A 168 -20.77 6.50 -8.94
C TYR A 168 -19.33 6.16 -8.53
N ARG A 169 -18.79 6.92 -7.56
CA ARG A 169 -17.44 6.74 -6.99
C ARG A 169 -16.28 6.82 -7.99
N THR A 170 -16.47 7.47 -9.14
CA THR A 170 -15.43 7.59 -10.18
C THR A 170 -15.59 8.84 -11.05
N SER A 171 -14.50 9.23 -11.69
CA SER A 171 -14.41 10.27 -12.73
C SER A 171 -13.26 9.95 -13.68
N ILE A 172 -13.03 10.81 -14.68
CA ILE A 172 -11.89 10.70 -15.60
C ILE A 172 -10.55 10.71 -14.86
N PHE A 173 -10.48 11.35 -13.69
CA PHE A 173 -9.27 11.45 -12.88
C PHE A 173 -8.91 10.13 -12.16
N LYS A 174 -9.89 9.22 -11.98
CA LYS A 174 -9.69 7.93 -11.30
C LYS A 174 -9.57 6.75 -12.28
N ARG A 175 -10.24 6.85 -13.44
CA ARG A 175 -10.21 5.82 -14.47
C ARG A 175 -8.81 5.70 -15.06
N LYS A 176 -8.42 4.46 -15.39
CA LYS A 176 -7.19 4.22 -16.14
C LYS A 176 -7.48 4.55 -17.60
N ASN A 177 -6.74 5.50 -18.17
CA ASN A 177 -6.69 5.66 -19.63
C ASN A 177 -6.01 4.43 -20.26
N ASN A 178 -6.08 4.29 -21.59
CA ASN A 178 -5.49 3.16 -22.34
C ASN A 178 -4.00 2.91 -22.05
N ASN A 179 -3.29 3.91 -21.50
CA ASN A 179 -1.88 3.82 -21.09
C ASN A 179 -1.67 3.56 -19.58
N ASN A 180 -2.70 3.11 -18.85
CA ASN A 180 -2.68 2.87 -17.39
C ASN A 180 -2.34 4.08 -16.50
N ASP A 181 -2.31 5.29 -17.04
CA ASP A 181 -1.79 6.46 -16.34
C ASP A 181 -2.87 7.16 -15.48
N ARG A 182 -2.94 6.80 -14.19
CA ARG A 182 -3.83 7.42 -13.18
C ARG A 182 -3.41 8.83 -12.79
N MET A 183 -2.33 9.36 -13.34
CA MET A 183 -1.69 10.59 -12.85
C MET A 183 -1.74 11.77 -13.82
N ARG A 184 -2.33 11.64 -15.03
CA ARG A 184 -2.25 12.68 -16.07
C ARG A 184 -2.71 14.07 -15.62
N TYR A 185 -3.75 14.17 -14.80
CA TYR A 185 -4.39 15.45 -14.46
C TYR A 185 -4.26 15.74 -12.96
N ILE A 186 -3.86 16.96 -12.62
CA ILE A 186 -3.77 17.45 -11.23
C ILE A 186 -4.74 18.62 -11.06
N ILE A 187 -5.76 18.46 -10.22
CA ILE A 187 -6.75 19.51 -9.95
C ILE A 187 -6.11 20.62 -9.09
N THR A 188 -6.17 21.87 -9.54
CA THR A 188 -5.67 23.05 -8.80
C THR A 188 -6.79 23.90 -8.20
N TYR A 189 -7.93 24.00 -8.89
CA TYR A 189 -9.12 24.71 -8.40
C TYR A 189 -10.39 23.96 -8.79
N VAL A 190 -11.43 24.07 -7.97
CA VAL A 190 -12.77 23.58 -8.26
C VAL A 190 -13.75 24.73 -8.13
N THR A 191 -14.65 24.85 -9.10
CA THR A 191 -15.68 25.88 -9.15
C THR A 191 -17.06 25.25 -8.89
N PHE A 192 -17.80 25.83 -7.95
CA PHE A 192 -19.13 25.38 -7.56
C PHE A 192 -20.19 26.41 -7.95
N GLU A 193 -21.34 25.94 -8.42
CA GLU A 193 -22.58 26.72 -8.51
C GLU A 193 -23.46 26.38 -7.30
N LEU A 194 -23.66 27.36 -6.43
CA LEU A 194 -24.45 27.29 -5.21
C LEU A 194 -25.62 28.25 -5.27
N SER A 195 -26.53 28.13 -4.31
CA SER A 195 -27.66 29.05 -4.16
C SER A 195 -27.56 29.84 -2.86
N LYS A 196 -28.02 31.09 -2.84
CA LYS A 196 -28.14 31.90 -1.62
C LYS A 196 -29.45 31.58 -0.92
N SER A 197 -29.43 31.46 0.41
CA SER A 197 -30.65 31.26 1.20
C SER A 197 -31.67 32.37 0.95
N LEU A 198 -32.90 31.97 0.62
CA LEU A 198 -34.01 32.87 0.28
C LEU A 198 -34.71 33.45 1.52
N SER A 199 -34.54 32.81 2.67
CA SER A 199 -35.16 33.18 3.94
C SER A 199 -34.35 32.63 5.12
N GLU A 200 -34.65 33.13 6.31
CA GLU A 200 -34.11 32.59 7.56
C GLU A 200 -34.55 31.15 7.81
N SER A 201 -35.76 30.76 7.36
CA SER A 201 -36.25 29.38 7.46
C SER A 201 -35.43 28.38 6.64
N VAL A 202 -35.01 28.76 5.42
CA VAL A 202 -34.17 27.91 4.56
C VAL A 202 -32.76 27.76 5.14
N ASP A 203 -32.20 28.83 5.71
CA ASP A 203 -30.91 28.80 6.42
C ASP A 203 -30.98 27.90 7.66
N LEU A 204 -32.05 28.03 8.46
CA LEU A 204 -32.27 27.19 9.63
C LEU A 204 -32.44 25.72 9.26
N GLN A 205 -33.16 25.43 8.17
CA GLN A 205 -33.31 24.06 7.65
C GLN A 205 -31.94 23.48 7.26
N SER A 206 -31.10 24.22 6.54
CA SER A 206 -29.76 23.77 6.14
C SER A 206 -28.86 23.50 7.35
N LYS A 207 -28.89 24.37 8.36
CA LYS A 207 -28.19 24.17 9.64
C LYS A 207 -28.68 22.92 10.38
N ASN A 208 -29.99 22.66 10.40
CA ASN A 208 -30.56 21.46 11.01
C ASN A 208 -30.14 20.19 10.26
N ILE A 209 -30.19 20.20 8.93
CA ILE A 209 -29.70 19.09 8.09
C ILE A 209 -28.24 18.77 8.44
N ILE A 210 -27.39 19.80 8.53
CA ILE A 210 -25.97 19.63 8.85
C ILE A 210 -25.79 19.01 10.23
N LYS A 211 -26.50 19.53 11.24
CA LYS A 211 -26.45 19.01 12.61
C LYS A 211 -26.88 17.54 12.65
N ASP A 212 -27.99 17.19 12.00
CA ASP A 212 -28.53 15.83 11.94
C ASP A 212 -27.58 14.87 11.21
N ILE A 213 -26.93 15.34 10.14
CA ILE A 213 -25.94 14.56 9.42
C ILE A 213 -24.71 14.32 10.29
N ILE A 214 -24.14 15.36 10.90
CA ILE A 214 -22.97 15.23 11.78
C ILE A 214 -23.26 14.23 12.90
N GLN A 215 -24.42 14.32 13.55
CA GLN A 215 -24.83 13.40 14.60
C GLN A 215 -24.96 11.95 14.11
N ARG A 216 -25.59 11.73 12.95
CA ARG A 216 -25.70 10.39 12.36
C ARG A 216 -24.35 9.83 11.92
N ARG A 217 -23.46 10.69 11.41
CA ARG A 217 -22.11 10.30 10.96
C ARG A 217 -21.24 9.92 12.14
N SER A 218 -21.20 10.71 13.21
CA SER A 218 -20.36 10.42 14.39
C SER A 218 -20.71 9.08 15.04
N PHE A 219 -21.97 8.66 14.99
CA PHE A 219 -22.39 7.34 15.45
C PHE A 219 -21.86 6.18 14.56
N LYS A 220 -21.90 6.36 13.24
CA LYS A 220 -21.53 5.31 12.26
C LYS A 220 -20.06 5.28 11.89
N LEU A 221 -19.39 6.44 11.94
CA LEU A 221 -18.06 6.69 11.43
C LEU A 221 -17.24 7.35 12.54
N PRO A 222 -16.19 6.69 13.04
CA PRO A 222 -15.28 7.33 13.97
C PRO A 222 -14.50 8.43 13.26
N ASP A 223 -14.27 9.56 13.93
CA ASP A 223 -13.34 10.57 13.45
C ASP A 223 -11.92 9.95 13.37
N PRO A 224 -11.25 10.02 12.22
CA PRO A 224 -9.97 9.36 12.02
C PRO A 224 -8.82 9.97 12.83
N TRP A 225 -8.92 11.24 13.19
CA TRP A 225 -7.88 11.97 13.91
C TRP A 225 -8.11 11.99 15.42
N LEU A 226 -9.38 11.99 15.84
CA LEU A 226 -9.76 12.06 17.25
C LEU A 226 -10.00 10.68 17.89
N HIS A 227 -10.53 9.72 17.14
CA HIS A 227 -10.97 8.44 17.71
C HIS A 227 -10.07 7.28 17.27
N VAL A 228 -10.10 6.92 15.98
CA VAL A 228 -9.35 5.78 15.46
C VAL A 228 -9.10 5.92 13.97
N GLY A 229 -7.85 5.69 13.54
CA GLY A 229 -7.43 5.89 12.16
C GLY A 229 -8.27 5.06 11.18
N ASN A 230 -8.86 5.71 10.18
CA ASN A 230 -9.69 5.08 9.16
C ASN A 230 -9.73 5.94 7.88
N ALA A 231 -10.19 5.37 6.77
CA ALA A 231 -10.40 6.09 5.49
C ALA A 231 -11.86 6.04 5.04
N GLY A 232 -12.80 6.01 5.99
CA GLY A 232 -14.21 5.82 5.70
C GLY A 232 -14.54 4.41 5.21
N SER A 233 -15.49 4.30 4.28
CA SER A 233 -15.88 3.02 3.67
C SER A 233 -14.73 2.48 2.84
N PHE A 234 -14.26 1.27 3.17
CA PHE A 234 -13.09 0.70 2.51
C PHE A 234 -13.43 0.16 1.12
N PHE A 235 -14.61 -0.46 0.96
CA PHE A 235 -15.09 -1.04 -0.29
C PHE A 235 -16.23 -0.22 -0.90
N VAL A 236 -16.26 -0.14 -2.23
CA VAL A 236 -17.43 0.38 -2.95
C VAL A 236 -18.59 -0.61 -2.86
N ASN A 237 -19.81 -0.10 -2.97
CA ASN A 237 -21.01 -0.94 -3.06
C ASN A 237 -21.02 -1.66 -4.42
N PRO A 238 -21.09 -2.99 -4.46
CA PRO A 238 -21.08 -3.74 -5.71
C PRO A 238 -22.40 -3.54 -6.47
N ILE A 239 -22.31 -3.41 -7.79
CA ILE A 239 -23.44 -3.35 -8.71
C ILE A 239 -23.52 -4.68 -9.44
N ILE A 240 -24.63 -5.39 -9.27
CA ILE A 240 -24.86 -6.73 -9.78
C ILE A 240 -26.08 -6.79 -10.71
N THR A 241 -26.21 -7.91 -11.41
CA THR A 241 -27.39 -8.23 -12.23
C THR A 241 -28.55 -8.71 -11.36
N ASN A 242 -29.78 -8.65 -11.89
CA ASN A 242 -30.94 -9.22 -11.23
C ASN A 242 -30.80 -10.74 -10.97
N ASP A 243 -30.20 -11.49 -11.90
CA ASP A 243 -30.01 -12.94 -11.73
C ASP A 243 -29.08 -13.27 -10.56
N GLN A 244 -27.97 -12.54 -10.42
CA GLN A 244 -27.09 -12.66 -9.26
C GLN A 244 -27.84 -12.31 -7.96
N TYR A 245 -28.67 -11.27 -7.98
CA TYR A 245 -29.45 -10.87 -6.82
C TYR A 245 -30.45 -11.95 -6.38
N GLN A 246 -31.16 -12.57 -7.31
CA GLN A 246 -32.11 -13.66 -6.98
C GLN A 246 -31.40 -14.86 -6.36
N LYS A 247 -30.20 -15.22 -6.84
CA LYS A 247 -29.38 -16.30 -6.23
C LYS A 247 -29.03 -16.00 -4.78
N ILE A 248 -28.58 -14.77 -4.50
CA ILE A 248 -28.25 -14.34 -3.14
C ILE A 248 -29.51 -14.32 -2.25
N LYS A 249 -30.64 -13.85 -2.79
CA LYS A 249 -31.91 -13.82 -2.07
C LYS A 249 -32.41 -15.22 -1.68
N GLN A 250 -32.22 -16.22 -2.54
CA GLN A 250 -32.53 -17.61 -2.24
C GLN A 250 -31.66 -18.18 -1.11
N GLN A 251 -30.39 -17.75 -1.03
CA GLN A 251 -29.44 -18.22 0.00
C GLN A 251 -29.67 -17.60 1.38
N GLU A 252 -29.94 -16.29 1.45
CA GLU A 252 -29.85 -15.54 2.71
C GLU A 252 -31.15 -15.53 3.53
N GLN A 253 -32.29 -15.93 2.95
CA GLN A 253 -33.64 -16.01 3.54
C GLN A 253 -34.19 -14.72 4.19
N ASN A 254 -33.35 -13.72 4.44
CA ASN A 254 -33.64 -12.40 5.00
C ASN A 254 -33.76 -11.34 3.91
N ASP A 255 -34.34 -10.20 4.28
CA ASP A 255 -34.36 -9.03 3.40
C ASP A 255 -32.94 -8.47 3.18
N ILE A 256 -32.62 -8.19 1.92
CA ILE A 256 -31.29 -7.75 1.49
C ILE A 256 -31.38 -6.26 1.19
N PRO A 257 -30.68 -5.39 1.94
CA PRO A 257 -30.69 -3.97 1.65
C PRO A 257 -30.01 -3.69 0.30
N HIS A 258 -30.72 -3.01 -0.59
CA HIS A 258 -30.25 -2.73 -1.94
C HIS A 258 -30.89 -1.46 -2.50
N TYR A 259 -30.32 -0.94 -3.58
CA TYR A 259 -30.92 0.10 -4.40
C TYR A 259 -31.10 -0.39 -5.83
N LEU A 260 -32.27 -0.19 -6.39
CA LEU A 260 -32.53 -0.41 -7.81
C LEU A 260 -31.86 0.73 -8.61
N LEU A 261 -31.09 0.36 -9.63
CA LEU A 261 -30.50 1.30 -10.59
C LEU A 261 -31.23 1.21 -11.93
N SER A 262 -30.95 2.15 -12.82
CA SER A 262 -31.35 2.05 -14.22
C SER A 262 -30.77 0.78 -14.87
N ASN A 263 -31.44 0.29 -15.92
CA ASN A 263 -31.06 -0.91 -16.68
C ASN A 263 -31.11 -2.23 -15.87
N ASN A 264 -32.06 -2.37 -14.94
CA ASN A 264 -32.26 -3.58 -14.13
C ASN A 264 -31.02 -4.05 -13.36
N LYS A 265 -30.11 -3.12 -13.03
CA LYS A 265 -28.97 -3.39 -12.16
C LYS A 265 -29.34 -3.11 -10.72
N ILE A 266 -28.72 -3.84 -9.80
CA ILE A 266 -28.98 -3.75 -8.37
C ILE A 266 -27.68 -3.38 -7.67
N LYS A 267 -27.70 -2.32 -6.86
CA LYS A 267 -26.58 -1.91 -6.02
C LYS A 267 -26.76 -2.44 -4.61
N LEU A 268 -25.94 -3.40 -4.22
CA LEU A 268 -25.94 -3.97 -2.87
C LEU A 268 -25.13 -3.12 -1.88
N ILE A 269 -25.42 -3.26 -0.59
CA ILE A 269 -24.66 -2.58 0.46
C ILE A 269 -23.45 -3.43 0.89
N ALA A 270 -22.23 -2.98 0.57
CA ALA A 270 -21.00 -3.70 0.93
C ALA A 270 -20.91 -3.96 2.44
N GLY A 271 -21.29 -2.99 3.27
CA GLY A 271 -21.33 -3.15 4.73
C GLY A 271 -22.22 -4.31 5.18
N TRP A 272 -23.36 -4.53 4.52
CA TRP A 272 -24.25 -5.65 4.84
C TRP A 272 -23.61 -6.99 4.46
N LEU A 273 -23.00 -7.10 3.28
CA LEU A 273 -22.29 -8.31 2.83
C LEU A 273 -21.16 -8.70 3.80
N ILE A 274 -20.40 -7.71 4.27
CA ILE A 274 -19.30 -7.90 5.22
C ILE A 274 -19.85 -8.32 6.60
N GLU A 275 -20.98 -7.73 7.03
CA GLU A 275 -21.66 -8.08 8.27
C GLU A 275 -22.18 -9.53 8.23
N GLN A 276 -22.78 -9.97 7.13
CA GLN A 276 -23.22 -11.36 6.97
C GLN A 276 -22.04 -12.34 7.03
N CYS A 277 -20.86 -11.94 6.56
CA CYS A 277 -19.63 -12.72 6.73
C CYS A 277 -19.05 -12.66 8.16
N ASN A 278 -19.80 -12.15 9.13
CA ASN A 278 -19.43 -12.02 10.54
C ASN A 278 -18.17 -11.18 10.77
N TRP A 279 -17.88 -10.16 9.95
CA TRP A 279 -16.68 -9.34 10.12
C TRP A 279 -16.88 -8.07 10.95
N LYS A 280 -18.13 -7.67 11.24
CA LYS A 280 -18.45 -6.45 12.01
C LYS A 280 -17.88 -6.52 13.44
N GLY A 281 -17.14 -5.50 13.83
CA GLY A 281 -16.46 -5.42 15.13
C GLY A 281 -15.29 -6.40 15.32
N LYS A 282 -14.96 -7.23 14.32
CA LYS A 282 -13.83 -8.17 14.41
C LYS A 282 -12.51 -7.49 14.13
N SER A 283 -11.47 -7.99 14.76
CA SER A 283 -10.08 -7.60 14.52
C SER A 283 -9.27 -8.76 13.95
N LEU A 284 -8.33 -8.43 13.08
CA LEU A 284 -7.25 -9.28 12.64
C LEU A 284 -5.94 -8.55 12.95
N ARG A 285 -5.20 -9.06 13.95
CA ARG A 285 -4.03 -8.38 14.52
C ARG A 285 -4.43 -6.98 15.03
N THR A 286 -3.72 -5.95 14.58
CA THR A 286 -3.87 -4.53 14.93
C THR A 286 -4.81 -3.78 13.97
N ALA A 287 -5.47 -4.46 13.03
CA ALA A 287 -6.52 -3.91 12.19
C ALA A 287 -7.88 -4.50 12.58
N GLY A 288 -8.96 -3.74 12.41
CA GLY A 288 -10.31 -4.25 12.66
C GLY A 288 -11.37 -3.58 11.81
N THR A 289 -12.63 -3.95 12.02
CA THR A 289 -13.78 -3.22 11.49
C THR A 289 -14.50 -2.47 12.61
N TRP A 290 -15.09 -1.32 12.29
CA TRP A 290 -15.82 -0.52 13.27
C TRP A 290 -17.09 -1.25 13.78
N PRO A 291 -17.35 -1.30 15.09
CA PRO A 291 -18.51 -2.01 15.64
C PRO A 291 -19.85 -1.53 15.08
N SER A 292 -19.99 -0.23 14.81
CA SER A 292 -21.25 0.33 14.29
C SER A 292 -21.39 0.21 12.76
N HIS A 293 -20.32 -0.15 12.03
CA HIS A 293 -20.36 -0.22 10.57
C HIS A 293 -19.25 -1.11 9.96
N ALA A 294 -19.62 -2.28 9.43
CA ALA A 294 -18.67 -3.31 9.02
C ALA A 294 -17.74 -2.93 7.85
N ASN A 295 -18.15 -1.98 6.99
CA ASN A 295 -17.30 -1.50 5.87
C ASN A 295 -16.22 -0.48 6.30
N ILE A 296 -16.16 -0.11 7.58
CA ILE A 296 -15.15 0.85 8.07
C ILE A 296 -14.02 0.05 8.67
N LEU A 297 -12.90 -0.03 7.95
CA LEU A 297 -11.68 -0.62 8.49
C LEU A 297 -10.97 0.42 9.36
N ILE A 298 -10.57 0.00 10.56
CA ILE A 298 -9.96 0.85 11.58
C ILE A 298 -8.56 0.35 11.93
N ASN A 299 -7.69 1.29 12.25
CA ASN A 299 -6.34 1.04 12.74
C ASN A 299 -6.31 0.99 14.28
N ASN A 300 -6.33 -0.20 14.86
CA ASN A 300 -6.24 -0.44 16.30
C ASN A 300 -4.78 -0.47 16.79
N GLY A 301 -3.95 0.48 16.34
CA GLY A 301 -2.56 0.63 16.77
C GLY A 301 -1.50 -0.04 15.88
N SER A 302 -1.83 -0.37 14.64
CA SER A 302 -0.83 -0.79 13.64
C SER A 302 0.03 0.38 13.19
N ASN A 303 1.34 0.13 13.11
CA ASN A 303 2.27 1.01 12.40
C ASN A 303 2.37 0.67 10.91
N HIS A 304 1.83 -0.48 10.48
CA HIS A 304 2.05 -1.06 9.16
C HIS A 304 0.72 -1.22 8.42
N GLY A 305 0.55 -0.55 7.28
CA GLY A 305 -0.68 -0.68 6.49
C GLY A 305 -0.91 -2.07 5.91
N TYR A 306 0.10 -2.95 5.98
CA TYR A 306 -0.04 -4.39 5.70
C TYR A 306 -1.14 -5.05 6.51
N ASP A 307 -1.33 -4.73 7.79
CA ASP A 307 -2.34 -5.38 8.61
C ASP A 307 -3.76 -5.02 8.16
N LEU A 308 -4.01 -3.74 7.85
CA LEU A 308 -5.27 -3.28 7.26
C LEU A 308 -5.53 -3.94 5.91
N TRP A 309 -4.48 -4.06 5.09
CA TRP A 309 -4.61 -4.70 3.79
C TRP A 309 -4.84 -6.21 3.89
N ALA A 310 -4.23 -6.89 4.86
CA ALA A 310 -4.46 -8.31 5.14
C ALA A 310 -5.91 -8.53 5.57
N LEU A 311 -6.43 -7.72 6.50
CA LEU A 311 -7.83 -7.74 6.90
C LEU A 311 -8.77 -7.52 5.69
N ALA A 312 -8.46 -6.54 4.84
CA ALA A 312 -9.25 -6.29 3.64
C ALA A 312 -9.27 -7.50 2.69
N LYS A 313 -8.16 -8.23 2.53
CA LYS A 313 -8.13 -9.46 1.71
C LYS A 313 -8.97 -10.58 2.31
N GLU A 314 -8.92 -10.78 3.62
CA GLU A 314 -9.74 -11.80 4.29
C GLU A 314 -11.22 -11.50 4.12
N ILE A 315 -11.63 -10.24 4.34
CA ILE A 315 -13.01 -9.79 4.11
C ILE A 315 -13.44 -10.05 2.65
N ARG A 316 -12.62 -9.66 1.67
CA ARG A 316 -12.91 -9.91 0.25
C ARG A 316 -13.09 -11.39 -0.04
N THR A 317 -12.19 -12.23 0.49
CA THR A 317 -12.23 -13.68 0.29
C THR A 317 -13.47 -14.30 0.91
N SER A 318 -13.89 -13.85 2.10
CA SER A 318 -15.14 -14.32 2.72
C SER A 318 -16.37 -13.94 1.92
N VAL A 319 -16.45 -12.68 1.45
CA VAL A 319 -17.60 -12.19 0.67
C VAL A 319 -17.66 -12.88 -0.69
N GLU A 320 -16.53 -13.06 -1.36
CA GLU A 320 -16.43 -13.78 -2.63
C GLU A 320 -16.85 -15.25 -2.47
N LYS A 321 -16.38 -15.95 -1.43
CA LYS A 321 -16.77 -17.33 -1.17
C LYS A 321 -18.26 -17.50 -0.85
N ARG A 322 -18.86 -16.56 -0.12
CA ARG A 322 -20.28 -16.68 0.30
C ARG A 322 -21.25 -16.22 -0.78
N PHE A 323 -20.94 -15.12 -1.47
CA PHE A 323 -21.90 -14.43 -2.34
C PHE A 323 -21.52 -14.45 -3.82
N ASP A 324 -20.36 -15.00 -4.18
CA ASP A 324 -19.79 -14.88 -5.53
C ASP A 324 -19.66 -13.41 -5.98
N ILE A 325 -19.39 -12.53 -5.01
CA ILE A 325 -19.19 -11.10 -5.22
C ILE A 325 -17.79 -10.71 -4.77
N ARG A 326 -17.00 -10.19 -5.70
CA ARG A 326 -15.69 -9.64 -5.40
C ARG A 326 -15.79 -8.16 -5.03
N LEU A 327 -15.57 -7.83 -3.77
CA LEU A 327 -15.52 -6.43 -3.33
C LEU A 327 -14.29 -5.71 -3.89
N GLU A 328 -14.51 -4.49 -4.37
CA GLU A 328 -13.47 -3.59 -4.87
C GLU A 328 -13.16 -2.49 -3.84
N PRO A 329 -11.88 -2.23 -3.51
CA PRO A 329 -11.54 -1.12 -2.64
C PRO A 329 -11.93 0.24 -3.24
N GLU A 330 -12.60 1.08 -2.44
CA GLU A 330 -12.76 2.52 -2.69
C GLU A 330 -11.45 3.26 -2.38
N VAL A 331 -10.78 2.82 -1.31
CA VAL A 331 -9.51 3.36 -0.82
C VAL A 331 -8.36 3.07 -1.79
N ASN A 332 -7.57 4.09 -2.10
CA ASN A 332 -6.39 3.95 -2.95
C ASN A 332 -5.29 3.19 -2.22
N ILE A 333 -5.02 1.97 -2.67
CA ILE A 333 -3.98 1.11 -2.11
C ILE A 333 -2.63 1.50 -2.70
N ILE A 334 -1.78 2.14 -1.91
CA ILE A 334 -0.45 2.58 -2.31
C ILE A 334 0.55 1.48 -1.95
N ARG A 335 1.21 0.95 -2.98
CA ARG A 335 2.27 -0.04 -2.88
C ARG A 335 3.46 0.38 -3.71
N ILE A 336 4.63 -0.13 -3.35
CA ILE A 336 5.77 -0.22 -4.25
C ILE A 336 5.32 -1.04 -5.45
N PHE A 337 5.40 -0.46 -6.65
CA PHE A 337 5.15 -1.17 -7.89
C PHE A 337 6.07 -2.39 -7.96
N ARG A 338 5.48 -3.59 -8.03
CA ARG A 338 6.18 -4.84 -8.34
C ARG A 338 5.71 -5.27 -9.73
N PRO A 339 6.58 -5.33 -10.75
CA PRO A 339 6.19 -5.88 -12.03
C PRO A 339 5.73 -7.34 -11.87
N ASN A 340 4.77 -7.77 -12.68
CA ASN A 340 4.28 -9.16 -12.69
C ASN A 340 5.28 -10.06 -13.43
N ILE A 341 5.94 -11.03 -12.77
CA ILE A 341 6.67 -12.09 -13.51
C ILE A 341 5.71 -13.14 -14.04
N THR A 342 5.93 -13.54 -15.30
CA THR A 342 5.69 -14.88 -15.81
C THR A 342 7.05 -15.57 -16.03
N SER A 343 7.38 -16.59 -15.22
CA SER A 343 8.49 -17.58 -15.33
C SER A 343 9.86 -17.20 -15.96
N SER A 344 11.00 -17.39 -15.26
CA SER A 344 12.35 -17.32 -15.89
C SER A 344 13.48 -18.17 -15.24
N LYS A 345 14.56 -18.45 -16.02
CA LYS A 345 15.70 -19.40 -15.75
C LYS A 345 16.93 -18.71 -15.09
N LEU A 346 17.77 -19.39 -14.29
CA LEU A 346 19.02 -18.84 -13.68
C LEU A 346 20.31 -19.27 -14.43
N ILE A 347 21.34 -18.41 -14.56
CA ILE A 347 22.69 -18.76 -15.09
C ILE A 347 23.81 -18.35 -14.10
N ILE A 348 24.59 -19.29 -13.56
CA ILE A 348 25.69 -19.02 -12.62
C ILE A 348 27.05 -19.07 -13.34
N ARG A 349 27.86 -18.02 -13.22
CA ARG A 349 29.27 -17.98 -13.68
C ARG A 349 30.22 -17.98 -12.48
N LYS A 350 30.99 -19.06 -12.33
CA LYS A 350 32.05 -19.17 -11.33
C LYS A 350 33.13 -18.11 -11.58
N THR A 351 33.57 -17.42 -10.53
CA THR A 351 34.80 -16.62 -10.57
C THR A 351 35.59 -16.85 -9.30
N HIS A 352 36.82 -17.36 -9.48
CA HIS A 352 37.92 -17.42 -8.53
C HIS A 352 37.65 -18.05 -7.17
N LEU A 353 37.74 -19.37 -7.16
CA LEU A 353 38.46 -20.24 -6.23
C LEU A 353 38.13 -21.65 -6.73
N TRP A 354 39.09 -22.56 -6.72
CA TRP A 354 39.14 -23.82 -7.48
C TRP A 354 39.77 -23.69 -8.86
N GLN A 355 40.84 -24.46 -9.02
CA GLN A 355 41.78 -24.45 -10.13
C GLN A 355 41.10 -24.61 -11.49
N ASN A 356 41.61 -23.86 -12.46
CA ASN A 356 41.55 -24.07 -13.91
C ASN A 356 40.27 -24.74 -14.45
N GLU A 357 39.21 -23.95 -14.66
CA GLU A 357 38.31 -24.04 -15.82
C GLU A 357 37.13 -23.05 -15.67
N ASN A 358 36.94 -22.17 -16.65
CA ASN A 358 35.79 -21.26 -16.77
C ASN A 358 34.49 -22.04 -17.10
N LYS A 359 33.99 -22.85 -16.16
CA LYS A 359 32.73 -23.60 -16.31
C LYS A 359 31.54 -22.80 -15.75
N THR A 360 30.66 -22.35 -16.65
CA THR A 360 29.35 -21.78 -16.31
C THR A 360 28.36 -22.92 -16.04
N LYS A 361 27.66 -22.92 -14.89
CA LYS A 361 26.66 -23.95 -14.56
C LYS A 361 25.28 -23.29 -14.48
N THR A 362 24.37 -23.73 -15.33
CA THR A 362 22.98 -23.24 -15.35
C THR A 362 22.18 -24.16 -14.43
N ILE A 363 21.56 -23.60 -13.40
CA ILE A 363 20.70 -24.35 -12.47
C ILE A 363 19.27 -23.92 -12.73
N HIS A 364 18.38 -24.88 -12.99
CA HIS A 364 16.95 -24.62 -13.05
C HIS A 364 16.39 -24.54 -11.65
N ILE A 365 15.80 -23.39 -11.31
CA ILE A 365 15.28 -23.13 -9.97
C ILE A 365 13.77 -23.09 -10.06
N PRO A 366 13.04 -23.82 -9.18
CA PRO A 366 11.60 -23.70 -9.09
C PRO A 366 11.21 -22.23 -8.83
N SER A 367 10.01 -21.82 -9.23
CA SER A 367 9.46 -20.46 -9.07
C SER A 367 9.17 -20.06 -7.61
N ASP A 368 9.89 -20.62 -6.65
CA ASP A 368 9.68 -20.47 -5.22
C ASP A 368 10.55 -19.32 -4.67
N LYS A 369 9.88 -18.37 -4.01
CA LYS A 369 10.48 -17.14 -3.48
C LYS A 369 11.44 -17.41 -2.32
N ASN A 370 11.25 -18.50 -1.58
CA ASN A 370 12.09 -18.85 -0.43
C ASN A 370 13.44 -19.40 -0.86
N VAL A 371 13.50 -20.03 -2.05
CA VAL A 371 14.75 -20.53 -2.63
C VAL A 371 15.67 -19.36 -3.03
N CYS A 372 15.11 -18.22 -3.40
CA CYS A 372 15.86 -17.01 -3.76
C CYS A 372 16.65 -16.46 -2.56
N VAL A 373 16.06 -16.45 -1.36
CA VAL A 373 16.73 -16.04 -0.11
C VAL A 373 17.98 -16.87 0.14
N HIS A 374 17.85 -18.20 0.06
CA HIS A 374 18.94 -19.12 0.36
C HIS A 374 20.07 -19.06 -0.69
N LEU A 375 19.74 -18.82 -1.97
CA LEU A 375 20.73 -18.61 -3.01
C LEU A 375 21.53 -17.32 -2.82
N LEU A 376 20.87 -16.25 -2.40
CA LEU A 376 21.49 -14.97 -2.07
C LEU A 376 22.51 -15.14 -0.94
N PHE A 377 22.11 -15.78 0.16
CA PHE A 377 23.02 -16.08 1.27
C PHE A 377 24.16 -17.01 0.84
N ALA A 378 23.88 -18.08 0.10
CA ALA A 378 24.91 -19.01 -0.38
C ALA A 378 25.93 -18.32 -1.30
N ALA A 379 25.48 -17.44 -2.20
CA ALA A 379 26.36 -16.67 -3.08
C ALA A 379 27.33 -15.78 -2.30
N ILE A 380 26.81 -15.06 -1.30
CA ILE A 380 27.58 -14.18 -0.42
C ILE A 380 28.57 -14.99 0.42
N SER A 381 28.10 -16.07 1.06
CA SER A 381 28.94 -16.93 1.91
C SER A 381 30.06 -17.63 1.14
N LEU A 382 29.85 -17.97 -0.13
CA LEU A 382 30.83 -18.65 -0.98
C LEU A 382 31.71 -17.69 -1.81
N LYS A 383 31.55 -16.37 -1.63
CA LYS A 383 32.18 -15.32 -2.45
C LYS A 383 32.01 -15.55 -3.95
N GLN A 384 30.89 -16.14 -4.37
CA GLN A 384 30.63 -16.45 -5.77
C GLN A 384 29.87 -15.32 -6.44
N LYS A 385 30.30 -14.96 -7.63
CA LYS A 385 29.53 -14.09 -8.52
C LYS A 385 28.30 -14.83 -9.00
N VAL A 386 27.13 -14.30 -8.72
CA VAL A 386 25.86 -14.85 -9.22
C VAL A 386 25.22 -13.87 -10.17
N SER A 387 24.72 -14.41 -11.28
CA SER A 387 23.98 -13.64 -12.27
C SER A 387 22.59 -14.26 -12.43
N PHE A 388 21.59 -13.40 -12.54
CA PHE A 388 20.20 -13.78 -12.68
C PHE A 388 19.78 -13.42 -14.10
N LYS A 389 18.89 -14.22 -14.72
CA LYS A 389 18.24 -13.74 -15.95
C LYS A 389 17.14 -12.75 -15.58
N ASP A 390 16.79 -11.92 -16.56
CA ASP A 390 15.66 -11.01 -16.50
C ASP A 390 14.40 -11.72 -15.98
N GLY A 391 13.71 -11.06 -15.07
CA GLY A 391 12.49 -11.53 -14.42
C GLY A 391 12.68 -12.45 -13.21
N PHE A 392 13.91 -12.83 -12.82
CA PHE A 392 14.10 -13.67 -11.62
C PHE A 392 13.55 -13.03 -10.34
N PHE A 393 13.53 -11.69 -10.30
CA PHE A 393 13.25 -10.89 -9.13
C PHE A 393 12.00 -10.02 -9.22
N ASP A 394 11.11 -10.21 -10.21
CA ASP A 394 9.81 -9.55 -10.05
C ASP A 394 9.01 -10.23 -8.92
N ASN A 395 8.22 -9.49 -8.16
CA ASN A 395 7.48 -10.02 -7.02
C ASN A 395 8.32 -10.65 -5.88
N ILE A 396 9.54 -10.15 -5.64
CA ILE A 396 10.33 -10.40 -4.43
C ILE A 396 9.43 -10.27 -3.16
N CYS A 397 9.52 -11.22 -2.22
CA CYS A 397 8.81 -11.09 -0.94
C CYS A 397 9.46 -10.00 -0.06
N HIS A 398 8.69 -9.47 0.90
CA HIS A 398 9.18 -8.37 1.75
C HIS A 398 10.51 -8.73 2.45
N ASP A 399 10.67 -9.98 2.87
CA ASP A 399 11.88 -10.45 3.58
C ASP A 399 13.13 -10.41 2.70
N VAL A 400 13.06 -10.84 1.44
CA VAL A 400 14.17 -10.73 0.48
C VAL A 400 14.51 -9.26 0.20
N THR A 401 13.51 -8.37 0.15
CA THR A 401 13.76 -6.93 -0.05
C THR A 401 14.56 -6.34 1.12
N ARG A 402 14.19 -6.71 2.36
CA ARG A 402 14.92 -6.29 3.56
C ARG A 402 16.34 -6.85 3.60
N ILE A 403 16.55 -8.09 3.15
CA ILE A 403 17.89 -8.69 3.05
C ILE A 403 18.74 -7.95 2.02
N LEU A 404 18.17 -7.59 0.85
CA LEU A 404 18.89 -6.79 -0.15
C LEU A 404 19.24 -5.39 0.35
N GLN A 405 18.31 -4.74 1.06
CA GLN A 405 18.57 -3.45 1.72
C GLN A 405 19.67 -3.56 2.77
N TRP A 406 19.67 -4.64 3.56
CA TRP A 406 20.70 -4.90 4.55
C TRP A 406 22.08 -5.17 3.92
N ILE A 407 22.14 -5.93 2.81
CA ILE A 407 23.38 -6.16 2.06
C ILE A 407 23.98 -4.84 1.56
N ASP A 408 23.13 -3.95 1.06
CA ASP A 408 23.52 -2.62 0.56
C ASP A 408 23.95 -1.68 1.70
N GLU A 409 23.14 -1.60 2.78
CA GLU A 409 23.39 -0.78 3.97
C GLU A 409 24.73 -1.10 4.63
N TYR A 410 25.07 -2.38 4.75
CA TYR A 410 26.31 -2.84 5.37
C TYR A 410 27.44 -3.05 4.35
N ASN A 411 27.23 -2.69 3.08
CA ASN A 411 28.20 -2.77 1.99
C ASN A 411 28.87 -4.16 1.87
N ILE A 412 28.07 -5.21 2.03
CA ILE A 412 28.51 -6.62 2.06
C ILE A 412 28.81 -7.13 0.64
N ALA A 413 28.03 -6.68 -0.34
CA ALA A 413 28.18 -7.03 -1.75
C ALA A 413 27.66 -5.90 -2.64
N ASP A 414 28.28 -5.71 -3.79
CA ASP A 414 27.77 -4.83 -4.83
C ASP A 414 26.55 -5.48 -5.50
N LEU A 415 25.43 -4.76 -5.48
CA LEU A 415 24.16 -5.15 -6.09
C LEU A 415 23.97 -4.38 -7.41
N TYR A 416 23.88 -5.09 -8.53
CA TYR A 416 23.67 -4.46 -9.85
C TYR A 416 22.25 -4.70 -10.31
N PHE A 417 21.54 -3.60 -10.59
CA PHE A 417 20.16 -3.63 -11.06
C PHE A 417 20.05 -3.15 -12.51
N HIS A 418 19.10 -3.71 -13.26
CA HIS A 418 18.67 -3.20 -14.58
C HIS A 418 17.15 -3.24 -14.64
N ASN A 419 16.52 -2.15 -15.07
CA ASN A 419 15.04 -2.02 -15.10
C ASN A 419 14.36 -2.47 -13.79
N HIS A 420 14.95 -2.08 -12.64
CA HIS A 420 14.47 -2.45 -11.29
C HIS A 420 14.56 -3.94 -10.92
N GLN A 421 15.29 -4.74 -11.71
CA GLN A 421 15.57 -6.16 -11.42
C GLN A 421 17.03 -6.35 -11.02
N LEU A 422 17.28 -7.11 -9.94
CA LEU A 422 18.65 -7.44 -9.50
C LEU A 422 19.29 -8.44 -10.47
N LEU A 423 20.23 -7.98 -11.28
CA LEU A 423 20.89 -8.82 -12.28
C LEU A 423 22.06 -9.61 -11.72
N LYS A 424 22.74 -9.05 -10.73
CA LYS A 424 24.05 -9.55 -10.32
C LYS A 424 24.40 -9.12 -8.92
N ILE A 425 24.99 -10.05 -8.18
CA ILE A 425 25.56 -9.82 -6.86
C ILE A 425 27.04 -10.12 -6.96
N ILE A 426 27.88 -9.18 -6.52
CA ILE A 426 29.32 -9.35 -6.44
C ILE A 426 29.73 -9.16 -4.97
N PRO A 427 30.09 -10.23 -4.25
CA PRO A 427 30.58 -10.11 -2.88
C PRO A 427 31.82 -9.21 -2.82
N ASN A 428 31.89 -8.33 -1.84
CA ASN A 428 33.02 -7.40 -1.69
C ASN A 428 34.24 -8.14 -1.10
N ASP A 429 35.40 -8.03 -1.76
CA ASP A 429 36.59 -8.81 -1.37
C ASP A 429 37.26 -8.33 -0.08
N HIS A 430 36.99 -7.10 0.37
CA HIS A 430 37.83 -6.37 1.33
C HIS A 430 37.19 -6.04 2.69
N LYS A 431 35.98 -6.50 3.01
CA LYS A 431 35.37 -6.22 4.31
C LYS A 431 34.88 -7.50 5.00
N LEU A 432 35.55 -7.86 6.09
CA LEU A 432 34.95 -8.65 7.16
C LEU A 432 34.08 -7.69 7.97
N THR A 433 32.79 -7.62 7.63
CA THR A 433 31.82 -6.87 8.42
C THR A 433 31.54 -7.68 9.68
N ASP A 434 31.83 -7.11 10.86
CA ASP A 434 31.51 -7.74 12.14
C ASP A 434 29.98 -7.67 12.37
N LEU A 435 29.33 -8.83 12.28
CA LEU A 435 27.87 -8.97 12.37
C LEU A 435 27.38 -9.29 13.79
N THR A 436 28.26 -9.33 14.78
CA THR A 436 27.93 -9.71 16.16
C THR A 436 26.96 -8.75 16.86
N SER A 437 26.81 -7.51 16.35
CA SER A 437 25.91 -6.49 16.90
C SER A 437 24.57 -6.36 16.15
N ALA A 438 24.38 -7.09 15.04
CA ALA A 438 23.16 -7.02 14.25
C ALA A 438 22.08 -7.93 14.86
N SER A 439 21.12 -7.35 15.59
CA SER A 439 19.96 -8.09 16.13
C SER A 439 18.72 -7.84 15.28
N PHE A 440 18.10 -8.92 14.79
CA PHE A 440 16.79 -8.89 14.14
C PHE A 440 15.71 -9.39 15.10
N SER A 441 14.62 -8.63 15.25
CA SER A 441 13.37 -9.12 15.85
C SER A 441 12.20 -8.92 14.86
N ARG A 442 11.25 -9.84 14.71
CA ARG A 442 10.81 -10.95 15.59
C ARG A 442 11.03 -12.33 14.96
N ALA A 443 11.63 -13.22 15.77
CA ALA A 443 11.99 -14.62 15.51
C ALA A 443 13.28 -14.87 14.65
N SER A 444 14.35 -14.17 15.05
CA SER A 444 15.75 -14.67 15.21
C SER A 444 16.40 -15.47 14.08
N ILE A 445 17.19 -14.74 13.27
CA ILE A 445 18.40 -15.26 12.64
C ILE A 445 19.56 -14.87 13.55
N ASP A 446 20.08 -15.81 14.34
CA ASP A 446 21.38 -15.61 15.00
C ASP A 446 22.49 -15.95 14.02
N ILE A 447 23.19 -14.93 13.52
CA ILE A 447 24.39 -15.12 12.72
C ILE A 447 25.55 -15.37 13.69
N ALA A 448 25.83 -16.63 13.97
CA ALA A 448 26.97 -16.99 14.79
C ALA A 448 28.30 -16.57 14.12
N GLY A 449 29.19 -16.01 14.94
CA GLY A 449 30.29 -15.13 14.55
C GLY A 449 31.37 -15.69 13.61
N HIS A 450 32.38 -14.84 13.38
CA HIS A 450 33.51 -14.89 12.44
C HIS A 450 34.02 -16.26 11.95
N THR A 451 33.94 -17.30 12.77
CA THR A 451 34.43 -18.65 12.46
C THR A 451 33.53 -19.41 11.49
N LEU A 452 32.19 -19.18 11.47
CA LEU A 452 31.25 -19.94 10.63
C LEU A 452 31.19 -19.46 9.18
N LEU A 453 31.38 -18.15 8.95
CA LEU A 453 31.44 -17.57 7.61
C LEU A 453 32.68 -18.03 6.81
N LYS A 454 33.78 -18.36 7.51
CA LYS A 454 35.00 -18.89 6.86
C LYS A 454 34.81 -20.30 6.28
N TYR A 455 33.78 -21.03 6.72
CA TYR A 455 33.49 -22.41 6.31
C TYR A 455 32.16 -22.59 5.58
N GLY A 456 31.44 -21.50 5.25
CA GLY A 456 30.18 -21.57 4.50
C GLY A 456 29.04 -22.26 5.25
N ILE A 457 29.04 -22.21 6.59
CA ILE A 457 28.01 -22.86 7.42
C ILE A 457 26.98 -21.82 7.84
N VAL A 458 25.77 -21.89 7.26
CA VAL A 458 24.58 -21.19 7.74
C VAL A 458 23.87 -22.12 8.72
N SER A 459 23.87 -21.79 10.01
CA SER A 459 23.05 -22.50 11.00
C SER A 459 21.66 -21.88 11.03
N CYS A 460 20.67 -22.55 10.43
CA CYS A 460 19.26 -22.19 10.64
C CYS A 460 18.76 -22.93 11.88
N VAL A 461 18.85 -22.29 13.05
CA VAL A 461 18.17 -22.79 14.25
C VAL A 461 16.69 -22.45 14.13
N LYS A 462 15.83 -23.46 14.24
CA LYS A 462 14.37 -23.29 14.18
C LYS A 462 13.92 -22.50 15.41
N LEU A 463 13.73 -21.19 15.24
CA LEU A 463 13.08 -20.35 16.23
C LEU A 463 11.68 -20.02 15.72
N GLY A 464 10.69 -20.39 16.53
CA GLY A 464 9.30 -20.54 16.14
C GLY A 464 8.71 -19.31 15.47
N GLY A 465 7.88 -19.56 14.44
CA GLY A 465 6.91 -18.59 13.96
C GLY A 465 7.08 -18.10 12.53
N CYS A 466 8.05 -18.61 11.78
CA CYS A 466 8.05 -18.44 10.32
C CYS A 466 7.73 -19.80 9.67
N GLN A 467 6.66 -19.85 8.87
CA GLN A 467 6.30 -21.01 8.03
C GLN A 467 7.30 -21.18 6.86
N PHE A 468 8.60 -21.10 7.14
CA PHE A 468 9.62 -21.59 6.24
C PHE A 468 9.65 -23.12 6.38
N THR A 469 8.85 -23.74 5.50
CA THR A 469 8.93 -25.14 5.04
C THR A 469 8.16 -26.20 5.85
N ASP A 470 7.02 -26.61 5.31
CA ASP A 470 6.44 -27.94 5.53
C ASP A 470 7.06 -28.98 4.57
N ARG A 471 8.28 -28.72 4.05
CA ARG A 471 8.89 -29.48 2.95
C ARG A 471 10.24 -30.10 3.34
N PRO A 472 10.64 -31.22 2.70
CA PRO A 472 11.86 -31.92 3.06
C PRO A 472 13.11 -31.04 2.91
N ILE A 473 13.95 -31.07 3.94
CA ILE A 473 15.31 -30.49 3.99
C ILE A 473 16.16 -30.90 2.77
N ASP A 474 15.83 -32.03 2.13
CA ASP A 474 16.53 -32.61 0.98
C ASP A 474 16.57 -31.69 -0.25
N LEU A 475 15.52 -30.89 -0.51
CA LEU A 475 15.53 -29.96 -1.65
C LEU A 475 16.55 -28.82 -1.46
N HIS A 476 16.72 -28.39 -0.20
CA HIS A 476 17.66 -27.34 0.19
C HIS A 476 19.11 -27.84 0.14
N LEU A 477 19.34 -29.09 0.58
CA LEU A 477 20.64 -29.76 0.49
C LEU A 477 21.08 -29.99 -0.96
N ASN A 478 20.16 -30.39 -1.85
CA ASN A 478 20.47 -30.60 -3.27
C ASN A 478 20.91 -29.30 -3.98
N LEU A 479 20.35 -28.15 -3.60
CA LEU A 479 20.76 -26.83 -4.10
C LEU A 479 22.15 -26.42 -3.61
N LEU A 480 22.46 -26.65 -2.33
CA LEU A 480 23.78 -26.39 -1.77
C LEU A 480 24.86 -27.30 -2.38
N VAL A 481 24.54 -28.59 -2.55
CA VAL A 481 25.39 -29.58 -3.23
C VAL A 481 25.62 -29.17 -4.70
N ALA A 482 24.60 -28.68 -5.41
CA ALA A 482 24.72 -28.22 -6.79
C ALA A 482 25.65 -26.99 -6.95
N LEU A 483 25.77 -26.16 -5.90
CA LEU A 483 26.68 -25.02 -5.79
C LEU A 483 28.13 -25.40 -5.39
N GLY A 484 28.39 -26.69 -5.13
CA GLY A 484 29.74 -27.24 -4.94
C GLY A 484 30.15 -27.53 -3.49
N SER A 485 29.23 -27.54 -2.52
CA SER A 485 29.57 -27.76 -1.10
C SER A 485 29.74 -29.23 -0.67
N ALA A 486 29.69 -30.20 -1.59
CA ALA A 486 29.68 -31.63 -1.24
C ALA A 486 30.90 -32.09 -0.41
N GLN A 487 32.07 -31.48 -0.58
CA GLN A 487 33.27 -31.80 0.21
C GLN A 487 33.32 -31.11 1.59
N GLN A 488 32.49 -30.10 1.85
CA GLN A 488 32.41 -29.41 3.15
C GLN A 488 31.23 -29.87 4.01
N LEU A 489 30.19 -30.44 3.40
CA LEU A 489 29.04 -31.04 4.10
C LEU A 489 29.41 -32.31 4.90
N SER A 490 30.47 -33.02 4.54
CA SER A 490 30.97 -34.20 5.29
C SER A 490 31.51 -33.88 6.68
N LYS A 491 31.73 -32.59 7.00
CA LYS A 491 32.16 -32.11 8.32
C LYS A 491 31.04 -31.45 9.13
N ALA A 492 29.83 -31.36 8.59
CA ALA A 492 28.69 -30.79 9.27
C ALA A 492 27.96 -31.88 10.07
N CYS A 493 28.11 -31.87 11.40
CA CYS A 493 27.24 -32.68 12.27
C CYS A 493 25.81 -32.16 12.18
N ILE A 494 24.93 -32.93 11.53
CA ILE A 494 23.49 -32.74 11.62
C ILE A 494 23.03 -33.44 12.89
N VAL A 495 22.74 -32.68 13.95
CA VAL A 495 22.08 -33.24 15.13
C VAL A 495 20.61 -33.45 14.79
N LYS A 496 20.21 -34.70 14.56
CA LYS A 496 18.80 -35.11 14.56
C LYS A 496 18.32 -35.18 16.02
N PRO A 497 17.24 -34.50 16.41
CA PRO A 497 16.63 -34.77 17.71
C PRO A 497 15.71 -35.99 17.55
N THR A 498 16.21 -37.16 17.90
CA THR A 498 15.34 -38.23 18.41
C THR A 498 15.26 -38.07 19.93
N LEU A 499 14.03 -38.06 20.42
CA LEU A 499 13.54 -37.87 21.79
C LEU A 499 14.47 -38.15 22.99
N ASP A 500 14.25 -37.30 24.01
CA ASP A 500 14.37 -37.46 25.47
C ASP A 500 15.72 -37.70 26.17
N ILE A 501 16.03 -36.77 27.08
CA ILE A 501 17.03 -36.75 28.18
C ILE A 501 18.47 -36.28 27.80
N PRO A 502 19.14 -35.41 28.60
CA PRO A 502 20.25 -34.58 28.14
C PRO A 502 21.62 -35.21 28.43
N PHE A 503 22.49 -35.29 27.42
CA PHE A 503 23.93 -35.36 27.64
C PHE A 503 24.69 -34.50 26.61
N LEU A 504 25.54 -33.63 27.12
CA LEU A 504 26.52 -32.86 26.34
C LEU A 504 27.82 -33.66 26.28
N VAL A 505 28.20 -34.14 25.10
CA VAL A 505 29.56 -34.68 24.87
C VAL A 505 30.42 -33.57 24.27
N ARG A 506 31.45 -33.17 25.00
CA ARG A 506 32.52 -32.29 24.51
C ARG A 506 33.75 -33.17 24.25
N GLN A 507 34.23 -33.23 23.03
CA GLN A 507 35.49 -33.89 22.72
C GLN A 507 36.64 -32.91 23.02
N SER A 508 37.41 -33.18 24.09
CA SER A 508 38.70 -32.53 24.31
C SER A 508 39.81 -33.36 23.66
N ASN A 509 40.71 -32.68 22.96
CA ASN A 509 41.92 -33.29 22.40
C ASN A 509 42.96 -33.49 23.51
N SER A 510 42.91 -34.61 24.25
CA SER A 510 44.08 -35.20 24.91
C SER A 510 43.74 -36.52 25.61
N ASN A 511 44.61 -37.52 25.43
CA ASN A 511 44.57 -38.85 26.07
C ASN A 511 44.44 -38.78 27.60
N SER A 512 43.29 -39.15 28.15
CA SER A 512 43.15 -39.80 29.47
C SER A 512 41.72 -40.28 29.67
N SER A 513 41.59 -41.51 30.18
CA SER A 513 40.39 -42.30 30.48
C SER A 513 39.11 -41.53 30.85
N LEU A 514 38.01 -41.89 30.18
CA LEU A 514 36.63 -41.60 30.59
C LEU A 514 36.34 -42.23 31.95
N GLN A 515 35.96 -41.42 32.94
CA GLN A 515 35.14 -41.86 34.07
C GLN A 515 33.80 -41.15 34.00
N LEU A 516 32.74 -41.96 33.88
CA LEU A 516 31.34 -41.55 33.98
C LEU A 516 30.99 -41.30 35.43
N PHE A 517 30.32 -40.18 35.71
CA PHE A 517 29.42 -40.08 36.86
C PHE A 517 28.03 -39.62 36.37
N GLN A 518 27.02 -40.25 36.96
CA GLN A 518 25.61 -40.33 36.56
C GLN A 518 24.91 -38.99 36.37
#